data_AF-A0A349BC85-F1
#
_entry.id   AF-A0A349BC85-F1
#
_cell.length_a   1.000
_cell.length_b   1.000
_cell.length_c   1.000
_cell.angle_alpha   90.00
_cell.angle_beta   90.00
_cell.angle_gamma   90.00
#
_symmetry.space_group_name_H-M   'P 1'
#
loop_
_entity.id
_entity.type
_entity.pdbx_description
1 polymer ?
#
loop_
_entity_poly.entity_id
_entity_poly.type
_entity_poly.pdbx_seq_one_letter_code
_entity_poly.pdbx_strand_id
1 'polypeptide(L)'
;AFNGDPHPGNYLFRPGGQVVFLDFGLVKRFTPAEVDTFSSLVRSMVLHRDVESFRRTIEEIGLLKPGEPFSDELVEEYFSHFYEWVLEDGEATMTPEYASESIRRIFDASGPYGDIMKAANVPPSFVIIQRINLGLAALMGELGATNNWRKIAEELWPFVDGPPATPMGEREHRWAAARD
;
A
#
# COMPACT_ATOMS: atom_id res chain seq x y z
N ALA A 1 11.84 7.93 6.89
CA ALA A 1 12.16 8.24 5.49
C ALA A 1 11.99 6.95 4.70
N PHE A 2 11.32 6.99 3.55
CA PHE A 2 10.92 5.81 2.78
C PHE A 2 11.67 5.74 1.46
N ASN A 3 12.19 4.57 1.12
CA ASN A 3 12.77 4.31 -0.20
C ASN A 3 11.65 4.21 -1.23
N GLY A 4 11.74 5.03 -2.27
CA GLY A 4 10.77 5.16 -3.35
C GLY A 4 11.09 4.37 -4.61
N ASP A 5 12.22 3.66 -4.66
CA ASP A 5 12.63 2.91 -5.84
C ASP A 5 12.61 1.39 -5.59
N PRO A 6 11.50 0.71 -5.93
CA PRO A 6 11.35 -0.72 -5.73
C PRO A 6 11.98 -1.57 -6.84
N HIS A 7 12.89 -1.03 -7.67
CA HIS A 7 13.45 -1.76 -8.79
C HIS A 7 14.14 -3.08 -8.34
N PRO A 8 13.86 -4.23 -8.98
CA PRO A 8 14.42 -5.53 -8.59
C PRO A 8 15.95 -5.55 -8.46
N GLY A 9 16.64 -4.81 -9.35
CA GLY A 9 18.10 -4.67 -9.33
C GLY A 9 18.67 -4.00 -8.08
N ASN A 10 17.84 -3.37 -7.23
CA ASN A 10 18.27 -2.72 -6.00
C ASN A 10 18.39 -3.69 -4.81
N TYR A 11 18.02 -4.97 -5.00
CA TYR A 11 18.02 -5.98 -3.95
C TYR A 11 18.98 -7.12 -4.27
N LEU A 12 19.84 -7.47 -3.32
CA LEU A 12 20.62 -8.72 -3.37
C LEU A 12 20.21 -9.63 -2.23
N PHE A 13 19.75 -10.83 -2.57
CA PHE A 13 19.39 -11.86 -1.61
C PHE A 13 20.62 -12.72 -1.29
N ARG A 14 21.00 -12.78 -0.01
CA ARG A 14 22.13 -13.59 0.47
C ARG A 14 21.62 -14.83 1.21
N PRO A 15 22.46 -15.89 1.31
CA PRO A 15 22.15 -17.05 2.16
C PRO A 15 21.78 -16.63 3.59
N GLY A 16 20.82 -17.32 4.19
CA GLY A 16 20.34 -17.01 5.54
C GLY A 16 19.27 -15.91 5.60
N GLY A 17 18.67 -15.53 4.48
CA GLY A 17 17.52 -14.61 4.44
C GLY A 17 17.88 -13.13 4.59
N GLN A 18 19.15 -12.77 4.39
CA GLN A 18 19.58 -11.38 4.39
C GLN A 18 19.29 -10.72 3.05
N VAL A 19 18.73 -9.52 3.07
CA VAL A 19 18.50 -8.68 1.90
C VAL A 19 19.42 -7.47 1.97
N VAL A 20 20.21 -7.23 0.93
CA VAL A 20 21.06 -6.04 0.79
C VAL A 20 20.36 -5.06 -0.13
N PHE A 21 20.19 -3.83 0.34
CA PHE A 21 19.62 -2.72 -0.42
C PHE A 21 20.76 -1.86 -0.98
N LEU A 22 20.76 -1.65 -2.30
CA LEU A 22 21.86 -1.00 -3.00
C LEU A 22 21.62 0.50 -3.25
N ASP A 23 20.38 0.88 -3.57
CA ASP A 23 20.04 2.24 -3.99
C ASP A 23 19.15 2.95 -2.96
N PHE A 24 19.52 4.20 -2.66
CA PHE A 24 18.79 5.14 -1.79
C PHE A 24 18.63 6.52 -2.47
N GLY A 25 18.74 6.59 -3.79
CA GLY A 25 18.69 7.81 -4.59
C GLY A 25 17.30 8.45 -4.66
N LEU A 26 16.23 7.68 -4.41
CA LEU A 26 14.87 8.17 -4.32
C LEU A 26 14.32 7.91 -2.92
N VAL A 27 14.45 8.88 -2.02
CA VAL A 27 13.92 8.80 -0.65
C VAL A 27 12.92 9.92 -0.40
N LYS A 28 11.73 9.57 0.07
CA LYS A 28 10.72 10.54 0.51
C LYS A 28 10.63 10.57 2.04
N ARG A 29 10.58 11.79 2.59
CA ARG A 29 10.15 12.02 3.98
C ARG A 29 8.68 12.46 3.91
N PHE A 30 7.82 11.68 4.54
CA PHE A 30 6.43 12.07 4.74
C PHE A 30 6.33 12.95 5.97
N THR A 31 5.56 14.03 5.85
CA THR A 31 5.16 14.87 6.97
C THR A 31 4.18 14.11 7.86
N PRO A 32 4.04 14.49 9.15
CA PRO A 32 3.03 13.89 10.03
C PRO A 32 1.62 13.95 9.42
N ALA A 33 1.25 15.08 8.80
CA ALA A 33 -0.04 15.24 8.13
C ALA A 33 -0.25 14.25 6.98
N GLU A 34 0.78 14.00 6.15
CA GLU A 34 0.69 12.97 5.10
C GLU A 34 0.50 11.57 5.72
N VAL A 35 1.23 11.24 6.79
CA VAL A 35 1.09 9.96 7.49
C VAL A 35 -0.31 9.79 8.09
N ASP A 36 -0.87 10.86 8.66
CA ASP A 36 -2.22 10.85 9.21
C ASP A 36 -3.28 10.64 8.12
N THR A 37 -3.12 11.28 6.95
CA THR A 37 -3.96 11.02 5.78
C THR A 37 -3.93 9.54 5.37
N PHE A 38 -2.75 8.95 5.20
CA PHE A 38 -2.65 7.53 4.85
C PHE A 38 -3.30 6.63 5.90
N SER A 39 -3.08 6.95 7.17
CA SER A 39 -3.68 6.22 8.29
C SER A 39 -5.21 6.30 8.25
N SER A 40 -5.79 7.46 7.90
CA SER A 40 -7.24 7.64 7.78
C SER A 40 -7.83 6.87 6.60
N LEU A 41 -7.12 6.81 5.46
CA LEU A 41 -7.53 5.97 4.33
C LEU A 41 -7.56 4.49 4.70
N VAL A 42 -6.50 4.00 5.35
CA VAL A 42 -6.40 2.61 5.82
C VAL A 42 -7.48 2.31 6.86
N ARG A 43 -7.67 3.18 7.86
CA ARG A 43 -8.73 3.01 8.86
C ARG A 43 -10.11 2.89 8.21
N SER A 44 -10.44 3.78 7.28
CA SER A 44 -11.74 3.82 6.63
C SER A 44 -11.96 2.59 5.75
N MET A 45 -11.03 2.29 4.83
CA MET A 45 -11.18 1.19 3.87
C MET A 45 -11.04 -0.19 4.53
N VAL A 46 -10.13 -0.34 5.49
CA VAL A 46 -9.66 -1.66 5.93
C VAL A 46 -10.20 -2.03 7.31
N LEU A 47 -10.23 -1.08 8.26
CA LEU A 47 -10.67 -1.37 9.63
C LEU A 47 -12.17 -1.18 9.84
N HIS A 48 -12.72 -0.13 9.24
CA HIS A 48 -14.10 0.29 9.48
C HIS A 48 -15.06 -0.06 8.33
N ARG A 49 -14.52 -0.39 7.14
CA ARG A 49 -15.30 -0.62 5.92
C ARG A 49 -16.28 0.53 5.64
N ASP A 50 -15.79 1.75 5.87
CA ASP A 50 -16.54 2.99 5.77
C ASP A 50 -16.11 3.73 4.48
N VAL A 51 -16.78 3.36 3.39
CA VAL A 51 -16.53 3.95 2.07
C VAL A 51 -16.85 5.44 2.03
N GLU A 52 -17.82 5.92 2.82
CA GLU A 52 -18.19 7.33 2.86
C GLU A 52 -17.05 8.15 3.48
N SER A 53 -16.50 7.70 4.61
CA SER A 53 -15.30 8.29 5.22
C SER A 53 -14.08 8.23 4.32
N PHE A 54 -13.90 7.10 3.61
CA PHE A 54 -12.83 6.95 2.63
C PHE A 54 -12.98 7.98 1.50
N ARG A 55 -14.18 8.10 0.92
CA ARG A 55 -14.54 9.04 -0.14
C ARG A 55 -14.25 10.48 0.28
N ARG A 56 -14.72 10.90 1.46
CA ARG A 56 -14.44 12.23 1.98
C ARG A 56 -12.94 12.51 2.08
N THR A 57 -12.17 11.55 2.57
CA THR A 57 -10.71 11.68 2.68
C THR A 57 -10.03 11.84 1.31
N ILE A 58 -10.41 11.03 0.30
CA ILE A 58 -9.83 11.15 -1.04
C ILE A 58 -10.27 12.44 -1.75
N GLU A 59 -11.46 12.97 -1.44
CA GLU A 59 -11.93 14.26 -1.95
C GLU A 59 -11.17 15.45 -1.30
N GLU A 60 -10.95 15.40 0.02
CA GLU A 60 -10.20 16.42 0.77
C GLU A 60 -8.76 16.59 0.28
N ILE A 61 -8.10 15.48 -0.07
CA ILE A 61 -6.73 15.51 -0.60
C ILE A 61 -6.67 15.79 -2.11
N GLY A 62 -7.83 15.97 -2.75
CA GLY A 62 -7.95 16.27 -4.18
C GLY A 62 -7.63 15.09 -5.10
N LEU A 63 -7.67 13.85 -4.58
CA LEU A 63 -7.54 12.65 -5.40
C LEU A 63 -8.77 12.47 -6.27
N LEU A 64 -9.97 12.73 -5.74
CA LEU A 64 -11.18 12.96 -6.52
C LEU A 64 -11.72 14.36 -6.22
N LYS A 65 -12.49 14.94 -7.13
CA LYS A 65 -13.18 16.20 -6.86
C LYS A 65 -14.48 15.93 -6.11
N PRO A 66 -14.88 16.79 -5.16
CA PRO A 66 -16.20 16.71 -4.56
C PRO A 66 -17.30 16.78 -5.63
N GLY A 67 -18.29 15.91 -5.54
CA GLY A 67 -19.45 15.89 -6.43
C GLY A 67 -19.24 15.18 -7.77
N GLU A 68 -18.13 14.47 -7.97
CA GLU A 68 -17.98 13.54 -9.10
C GLU A 68 -19.12 12.50 -9.09
N PRO A 69 -19.70 12.13 -10.25
CA PRO A 69 -20.92 11.32 -10.34
C PRO A 69 -20.68 9.81 -10.14
N PHE A 70 -19.60 9.43 -9.44
CA PHE A 70 -19.30 8.05 -9.12
C PHE A 70 -20.10 7.64 -7.87
N SER A 71 -20.69 6.45 -7.90
CA SER A 71 -21.31 5.86 -6.71
C SER A 71 -20.25 5.41 -5.72
N ASP A 72 -20.61 5.31 -4.45
CA ASP A 72 -19.69 4.84 -3.42
C ASP A 72 -19.25 3.40 -3.68
N GLU A 73 -20.13 2.56 -4.24
CA GLU A 73 -19.78 1.19 -4.65
C GLU A 73 -18.69 1.17 -5.71
N LEU A 74 -18.73 2.06 -6.70
CA LEU A 74 -17.68 2.15 -7.72
C LEU A 74 -16.36 2.67 -7.14
N VAL A 75 -16.43 3.61 -6.19
CA VAL A 75 -15.25 4.11 -5.46
C VAL A 75 -14.62 2.98 -4.66
N GLU A 76 -15.42 2.23 -3.89
CA GLU A 76 -14.95 1.06 -3.14
C GLU A 76 -14.36 0.01 -4.07
N GLU A 77 -15.08 -0.38 -5.13
CA GLU A 77 -14.63 -1.38 -6.10
C GLU A 77 -13.31 -1.00 -6.76
N TYR A 78 -13.12 0.27 -7.11
CA TYR A 78 -11.88 0.75 -7.71
C TYR A 78 -10.70 0.75 -6.73
N PHE A 79 -10.90 1.37 -5.55
CA PHE A 79 -9.80 1.61 -4.62
C PHE A 79 -9.47 0.42 -3.71
N SER A 80 -10.43 -0.46 -3.41
CA SER A 80 -10.22 -1.63 -2.53
C SER A 80 -9.13 -2.57 -3.05
N HIS A 81 -8.92 -2.66 -4.36
CA HIS A 81 -7.84 -3.43 -4.99
C HIS A 81 -6.45 -3.09 -4.42
N PHE A 82 -6.19 -1.82 -4.11
CA PHE A 82 -4.90 -1.38 -3.54
C PHE A 82 -4.73 -1.75 -2.07
N TYR A 83 -5.80 -2.22 -1.41
CA TYR A 83 -5.81 -2.65 -0.02
C TYR A 83 -6.07 -4.16 0.13
N GLU A 84 -6.35 -4.89 -0.96
CA GLU A 84 -6.83 -6.28 -0.97
C GLU A 84 -6.08 -7.19 0.01
N TRP A 85 -4.74 -7.11 0.03
CA TRP A 85 -3.87 -7.93 0.87
C TRP A 85 -4.07 -7.76 2.37
N VAL A 86 -4.57 -6.60 2.78
CA VAL A 86 -4.77 -6.26 4.18
C VAL A 86 -6.25 -6.13 4.53
N LEU A 87 -7.16 -6.38 3.60
CA LEU A 87 -8.60 -6.33 3.89
C LEU A 87 -8.98 -7.44 4.88
N GLU A 88 -8.54 -8.67 4.59
CA GLU A 88 -8.88 -9.86 5.37
C GLU A 88 -7.69 -10.35 6.20
N ASP A 89 -7.98 -10.88 7.40
CA ASP A 89 -6.99 -11.60 8.21
C ASP A 89 -6.86 -13.04 7.69
N GLY A 90 -5.78 -13.31 6.96
CA GLY A 90 -5.52 -14.62 6.40
C GLY A 90 -4.25 -14.65 5.54
N GLU A 91 -3.77 -15.86 5.26
CA GLU A 91 -2.69 -16.04 4.30
C GLU A 91 -3.18 -15.81 2.87
N ALA A 92 -2.43 -15.03 2.11
CA ALA A 92 -2.67 -14.82 0.69
C ALA A 92 -1.35 -14.85 -0.09
N THR A 93 -1.42 -15.30 -1.34
CA THR A 93 -0.27 -15.36 -2.23
C THR A 93 -0.31 -14.20 -3.21
N MET A 94 0.75 -13.39 -3.25
CA MET A 94 0.92 -12.40 -4.31
C MET A 94 1.24 -13.09 -5.62
N THR A 95 0.46 -12.80 -6.66
CA THR A 95 0.61 -13.44 -7.97
C THR A 95 0.95 -12.44 -9.07
N PRO A 96 1.52 -12.88 -10.20
CA PRO A 96 1.74 -12.04 -11.36
C PRO A 96 0.44 -11.42 -11.92
N GLU A 97 -0.70 -12.11 -11.77
CA GLU A 97 -2.01 -11.64 -12.21
C GLU A 97 -2.47 -10.41 -11.42
N TYR A 98 -2.27 -10.40 -10.10
CA TYR A 98 -2.57 -9.22 -9.28
C TYR A 98 -1.68 -8.03 -9.68
N ALA A 99 -0.38 -8.26 -9.90
CA ALA A 99 0.52 -7.20 -10.33
C ALA A 99 0.08 -6.62 -11.69
N SER A 100 -0.33 -7.49 -12.61
CA SER A 100 -0.87 -7.10 -13.92
C SER A 100 -2.19 -6.32 -13.81
N GLU A 101 -3.08 -6.71 -12.90
CA GLU A 101 -4.34 -6.01 -12.65
C GLU A 101 -4.12 -4.63 -12.01
N SER A 102 -3.16 -4.53 -11.08
CA SER A 102 -2.76 -3.25 -10.48
C SER A 102 -2.28 -2.24 -11.54
N ILE A 103 -1.52 -2.72 -12.53
CA ILE A 103 -1.08 -1.90 -13.67
C ILE A 103 -2.28 -1.46 -14.50
N ARG A 104 -3.22 -2.37 -14.83
CA ARG A 104 -4.42 -2.03 -15.59
C ARG A 104 -5.26 -0.96 -14.87
N ARG A 105 -5.48 -1.08 -13.56
CA ARG A 105 -6.26 -0.10 -12.78
C ARG A 105 -5.64 1.30 -12.76
N ILE A 106 -4.33 1.42 -12.99
CA ILE A 106 -3.63 2.71 -12.99
C ILE A 106 -3.47 3.28 -14.41
N PHE A 107 -3.35 2.43 -15.43
CA PHE A 107 -2.95 2.87 -16.77
C PHE A 107 -3.98 2.59 -17.89
N ASP A 108 -4.97 1.72 -17.67
CA ASP A 108 -5.98 1.38 -18.68
C ASP A 108 -7.22 2.28 -18.59
N ALA A 109 -7.16 3.40 -19.32
CA ALA A 109 -8.26 4.36 -19.43
C ALA A 109 -9.46 3.88 -20.26
N SER A 110 -9.34 2.70 -20.90
CA SER A 110 -10.35 2.11 -21.77
C SER A 110 -11.13 0.98 -21.10
N GLY A 111 -10.66 0.52 -19.94
CA GLY A 111 -11.29 -0.52 -19.14
C GLY A 111 -12.51 -0.04 -18.33
N PRO A 112 -13.09 -0.92 -17.51
CA PRO A 112 -14.31 -0.65 -16.74
C PRO A 112 -14.17 0.51 -15.74
N TYR A 113 -12.95 0.80 -15.29
CA TYR A 113 -12.66 1.91 -14.36
C TYR A 113 -12.09 3.16 -15.07
N GLY A 114 -12.19 3.23 -16.39
CA GLY A 114 -11.54 4.30 -17.17
C GLY A 114 -11.99 5.71 -16.79
N ASP A 115 -13.25 5.90 -16.39
CA ASP A 115 -13.79 7.22 -16.05
C ASP A 115 -13.32 7.70 -14.68
N ILE A 116 -13.37 6.86 -13.65
CA ILE A 116 -12.84 7.20 -12.31
C ILE A 116 -11.32 7.39 -12.37
N MET A 117 -10.60 6.61 -13.18
CA MET A 117 -9.16 6.76 -13.39
C MET A 117 -8.82 8.11 -14.04
N LYS A 118 -9.60 8.58 -15.03
CA LYS A 118 -9.41 9.89 -15.67
C LYS A 118 -9.75 11.05 -14.74
N ALA A 119 -10.73 10.88 -13.87
CA ALA A 119 -11.12 11.88 -12.88
C ALA A 119 -10.10 11.97 -11.73
N ALA A 120 -9.42 10.86 -11.43
CA ALA A 120 -8.45 10.78 -10.35
C ALA A 120 -7.22 11.65 -10.61
N ASN A 121 -6.87 12.50 -9.63
CA ASN A 121 -5.70 13.36 -9.66
C ASN A 121 -4.75 13.02 -8.50
N VAL A 122 -3.82 12.09 -8.75
CA VAL A 122 -2.95 11.52 -7.70
C VAL A 122 -1.98 12.59 -7.16
N PRO A 123 -2.03 12.93 -5.85
CA PRO A 123 -1.08 13.87 -5.25
C PRO A 123 0.37 13.38 -5.39
N PRO A 124 1.37 14.27 -5.50
CA PRO A 124 2.77 13.87 -5.67
C PRO A 124 3.29 12.89 -4.59
N SER A 125 2.78 13.00 -3.36
CA SER A 125 3.13 12.10 -2.27
C SER A 125 2.62 10.69 -2.46
N PHE A 126 1.44 10.53 -3.07
CA PHE A 126 0.85 9.25 -3.41
C PHE A 126 1.52 8.64 -4.64
N VAL A 127 2.03 9.43 -5.58
CA VAL A 127 2.77 8.90 -6.75
C VAL A 127 3.97 8.07 -6.31
N ILE A 128 4.74 8.53 -5.31
CA ILE A 128 5.87 7.76 -4.79
C ILE A 128 5.40 6.44 -4.18
N ILE A 129 4.29 6.43 -3.45
CA ILE A 129 3.73 5.22 -2.84
C ILE A 129 3.23 4.26 -3.91
N GLN A 130 2.51 4.75 -4.92
CA GLN A 130 2.04 3.89 -6.01
C GLN A 130 3.18 3.29 -6.80
N ARG A 131 4.30 4.02 -6.98
CA ARG A 131 5.52 3.45 -7.55
C ARG A 131 6.05 2.30 -6.70
N ILE A 132 6.22 2.50 -5.38
CA ILE A 132 6.66 1.46 -4.45
C ILE A 132 5.73 0.25 -4.51
N ASN A 133 4.42 0.46 -4.38
CA ASN A 133 3.41 -0.59 -4.37
C ASN A 133 3.43 -1.42 -5.65
N LEU A 134 3.51 -0.78 -6.83
CA LEU A 134 3.58 -1.49 -8.11
C LEU A 134 4.84 -2.34 -8.24
N GLY A 135 6.01 -1.78 -7.89
CA GLY A 135 7.26 -2.52 -8.00
C GLY A 135 7.35 -3.67 -6.99
N LEU A 136 6.89 -3.44 -5.76
CA LEU A 136 6.78 -4.49 -4.74
C LEU A 136 5.76 -5.55 -5.14
N ALA A 137 4.61 -5.18 -5.70
CA ALA A 137 3.63 -6.15 -6.18
C ALA A 137 4.18 -7.02 -7.32
N ALA A 138 4.93 -6.42 -8.26
CA ALA A 138 5.59 -7.17 -9.33
C ALA A 138 6.64 -8.14 -8.77
N LEU A 139 7.50 -7.68 -7.85
CA LEU A 139 8.51 -8.50 -7.20
C LEU A 139 7.91 -9.66 -6.40
N MET A 140 6.94 -9.36 -5.54
CA MET A 140 6.30 -10.38 -4.70
C MET A 140 5.44 -11.34 -5.54
N GLY A 141 4.84 -10.85 -6.62
CA GLY A 141 4.14 -11.66 -7.61
C GLY A 141 5.07 -12.65 -8.33
N GLU A 142 6.26 -12.20 -8.76
CA GLU A 142 7.27 -13.06 -9.39
C GLU A 142 7.81 -14.12 -8.42
N LEU A 143 7.97 -13.76 -7.15
CA LEU A 143 8.40 -14.69 -6.09
C LEU A 143 7.29 -15.66 -5.66
N GLY A 144 6.02 -15.41 -6.02
CA GLY A 144 4.88 -16.16 -5.51
C GLY A 144 4.79 -16.08 -3.98
N ALA A 145 5.07 -14.91 -3.41
CA ALA A 145 5.19 -14.77 -1.95
C ALA A 145 3.84 -15.02 -1.27
N THR A 146 3.82 -15.91 -0.28
CA THR A 146 2.64 -16.18 0.56
C THR A 146 2.91 -15.73 1.98
N ASN A 147 2.00 -14.94 2.55
CA ASN A 147 2.05 -14.55 3.96
C ASN A 147 0.68 -14.05 4.45
N ASN A 148 0.53 -13.86 5.76
CA ASN A 148 -0.55 -13.06 6.33
C ASN A 148 -0.15 -11.58 6.32
N TRP A 149 -0.43 -10.92 5.21
CA TRP A 149 -0.07 -9.52 4.99
C TRP A 149 -0.80 -8.58 5.94
N ARG A 150 -2.04 -8.91 6.32
CA ARG A 150 -2.80 -8.15 7.31
C ARG A 150 -2.07 -8.10 8.64
N LYS A 151 -1.61 -9.23 9.16
CA LYS A 151 -0.85 -9.25 10.43
C LYS A 151 0.44 -8.44 10.35
N ILE A 152 1.21 -8.58 9.27
CA ILE A 152 2.42 -7.78 9.03
C ILE A 152 2.08 -6.28 9.01
N ALA A 153 0.97 -5.89 8.39
CA ALA A 153 0.57 -4.49 8.35
C ALA A 153 0.14 -3.96 9.73
N GLU A 154 -0.57 -4.76 10.52
CA GLU A 154 -0.97 -4.42 11.89
C GLU A 154 0.22 -4.23 12.84
N GLU A 155 1.34 -4.94 12.63
CA GLU A 155 2.63 -4.69 13.32
C GLU A 155 3.16 -3.28 13.03
N LEU A 156 3.00 -2.81 11.79
CA LEU A 156 3.58 -1.56 11.30
C LEU A 156 2.65 -0.35 11.49
N TRP A 157 1.35 -0.57 11.67
CA TRP A 157 0.38 0.50 11.82
C TRP A 157 0.34 1.02 13.26
N PRO A 158 0.78 2.26 13.53
CA PRO A 158 0.87 2.79 14.90
C PRO A 158 -0.50 2.97 15.57
N PHE A 159 -1.59 2.97 14.80
CA PHE A 159 -2.96 3.05 15.30
C PHE A 159 -3.58 1.68 15.59
N VAL A 160 -2.89 0.59 15.26
CA VAL A 160 -3.26 -0.78 15.66
C VAL A 160 -2.28 -1.30 16.70
N ASP A 161 -0.98 -1.10 16.49
CA ASP A 161 0.11 -1.55 17.38
C ASP A 161 -0.01 -3.05 17.69
N GLY A 162 -0.18 -3.84 16.62
CA GLY A 162 -0.35 -5.29 16.72
C GLY A 162 0.90 -6.01 17.23
N PRO A 163 0.76 -7.22 17.81
CA PRO A 163 1.92 -8.02 18.19
C PRO A 163 2.70 -8.48 16.94
N PRO A 164 4.02 -8.73 17.04
CA PRO A 164 4.81 -9.25 15.94
C PRO A 164 4.26 -10.61 15.47
N ALA A 165 4.00 -10.74 14.17
CA ALA A 165 3.54 -11.97 13.53
C ALA A 165 4.64 -12.62 12.67
N THR A 166 5.81 -11.98 12.53
CA THR A 166 6.97 -12.55 11.84
C THR A 166 8.23 -12.56 12.70
N PRO A 167 9.20 -13.46 12.41
CA PRO A 167 10.51 -13.42 13.05
C PRO A 167 11.27 -12.10 12.83
N MET A 168 10.94 -11.35 11.78
CA MET A 168 11.49 -10.00 11.57
C MET A 168 10.85 -9.01 12.55
N GLY A 169 9.52 -9.00 12.66
CA GLY A 169 8.78 -8.19 13.64
C GLY A 169 9.26 -8.43 15.07
N GLU A 170 9.47 -9.69 15.48
CA GLU A 170 10.00 -9.99 16.81
C GLU A 170 11.40 -9.40 17.05
N ARG A 171 12.25 -9.37 16.02
CA ARG A 171 13.58 -8.75 16.10
C ARG A 171 13.47 -7.23 16.16
N GLU A 172 12.57 -6.64 15.39
CA GLU A 172 12.31 -5.20 15.38
C GLU A 172 11.79 -4.71 16.72
N HIS A 173 10.79 -5.37 17.31
CA HIS A 173 10.27 -5.05 18.64
C HIS A 173 11.36 -5.13 19.72
N ARG A 174 12.18 -6.20 19.71
CA ARG A 174 13.32 -6.32 20.65
C ARG A 174 14.34 -5.20 20.46
N TRP A 175 14.63 -4.85 19.21
CA TRP A 175 15.57 -3.76 18.91
C TRP A 175 15.02 -2.41 19.35
N ALA A 176 13.72 -2.13 19.15
CA ALA A 176 13.09 -0.89 19.57
C ALA A 176 13.07 -0.76 21.09
N ALA A 177 12.65 -1.82 21.81
CA ALA A 177 12.60 -1.84 23.27
C ALA A 177 13.99 -1.70 23.95
N ALA A 178 15.08 -2.02 23.25
CA ALA A 178 16.44 -1.88 23.76
C ALA A 178 17.03 -0.46 23.58
N ARG A 179 16.30 0.47 22.95
CA ARG A 179 16.75 1.84 22.67
C ARG A 179 16.16 2.89 23.62
N ASP A 180 15.16 2.50 24.41
CA ASP A 180 14.58 3.28 25.51
C ASP A 180 15.29 2.96 26.83
#